data_AF-A0A7X7WG72-F1
#
_entry.id   AF-A0A7X7WG72-F1
#
_cell.length_a   1.000
_cell.length_b   1.000
_cell.length_c   1.000
_cell.angle_alpha   90.00
_cell.angle_beta   90.00
_cell.angle_gamma   90.00
#
_symmetry.space_group_name_H-M   'P 1'
#
loop_
_entity.id
_entity.type
_entity.pdbx_description
1 polymer ?
#
loop_
_entity_poly.entity_id
_entity_poly.type
_entity_poly.pdbx_seq_one_letter_code
_entity_poly.pdbx_strand_id
1 'polypeptide(L)' 'MKSFEKLFIIFACLLCGKYAVFAAENRWSWGGPEETRVRTIAISPTNNQVIWIGTIEHGIYRLTDGGHNR' A
#
# COMPACT_ATOMS: atom_id res chain seq x y z
N MET A 1 -35.51 13.21 -19.24
CA MET A 1 -35.07 13.00 -17.83
C MET A 1 -34.36 11.67 -17.58
N LYS A 2 -34.80 10.51 -18.08
CA LYS A 2 -34.14 9.19 -17.86
C LYS A 2 -32.69 9.04 -18.39
N SER A 3 -32.22 9.96 -19.24
CA SER A 3 -30.86 9.94 -19.81
C SER A 3 -29.80 10.56 -18.89
N PHE A 4 -30.20 11.41 -17.94
CA PHE A 4 -29.26 12.10 -17.04
C PHE A 4 -28.85 11.24 -15.85
N GLU A 5 -29.71 10.33 -15.39
CA GLU A 5 -29.41 9.37 -14.31
C GLU A 5 -28.27 8.41 -14.69
N LYS A 6 -28.24 7.95 -15.95
CA LYS A 6 -27.16 7.09 -16.46
C LYS A 6 -25.80 7.80 -16.45
N LEU A 7 -25.81 9.11 -16.75
CA LEU A 7 -24.59 9.93 -16.77
C LEU A 7 -24.05 10.15 -15.34
N PHE A 8 -24.95 10.32 -14.37
CA PHE A 8 -24.59 10.49 -12.96
C PHE A 8 -23.98 9.21 -12.37
N ILE A 9 -24.50 8.04 -12.74
CA ILE A 9 -23.95 6.73 -12.32
C ILE A 9 -22.55 6.52 -12.92
N ILE A 10 -22.33 6.85 -14.20
CA ILE A 10 -21.01 6.74 -14.84
C ILE A 10 -20.00 7.67 -14.14
N PHE A 11 -20.40 8.90 -13.82
CA PHE A 11 -19.54 9.86 -13.12
C PHE A 11 -19.22 9.41 -11.68
N ALA A 12 -20.20 8.85 -10.97
CA ALA A 12 -20.01 8.27 -9.63
C ALA A 12 -19.10 7.03 -9.65
N CYS A 13 -19.22 6.16 -10.67
CA CYS A 13 -18.32 5.00 -10.84
C CYS A 13 -16.87 5.42 -11.15
N LEU A 14 -16.68 6.49 -11.94
CA LEU A 14 -15.35 7.03 -12.25
C LEU A 14 -14.67 7.69 -11.04
N LEU A 15 -15.45 8.22 -10.09
CA LEU A 15 -14.95 8.76 -8.82
C LEU A 15 -14.62 7.66 -7.79
N CYS A 16 -15.31 6.52 -7.82
CA CYS A 16 -15.13 5.43 -6.88
C CYS A 16 -14.01 4.43 -7.27
N GLY A 17 -13.80 4.20 -8.57
CA GLY A 17 -12.95 3.12 -9.08
C GLY A 17 -11.43 3.30 -9.00
N LYS A 18 -10.89 4.35 -8.34
CA LYS A 18 -9.45 4.67 -8.40
C LYS A 18 -8.61 4.26 -7.19
N TYR A 19 -9.21 3.77 -6.10
CA TYR A 19 -8.50 3.66 -4.81
C TYR A 19 -8.59 2.30 -4.11
N ALA A 20 -8.98 1.24 -4.82
CA ALA A 20 -8.96 -0.10 -4.24
C ALA A 20 -7.68 -0.85 -4.67
N VAL A 21 -6.54 -0.53 -4.07
CA VAL A 21 -5.44 -1.52 -4.00
C VAL A 21 -5.69 -2.31 -2.72
N PHE A 22 -6.53 -3.34 -2.82
CA PHE A 22 -6.79 -4.23 -1.71
C PHE A 22 -5.59 -5.17 -1.56
N ALA A 23 -5.05 -5.32 -0.35
CA ALA A 23 -4.00 -6.29 -0.04
C ALA A 23 -4.41 -7.76 -0.36
N ALA A 24 -5.67 -8.00 -0.75
CA ALA A 24 -6.23 -9.31 -1.09
C ALA A 24 -6.03 -9.75 -2.55
N GLU A 25 -5.56 -8.87 -3.44
CA GLU A 25 -5.10 -9.35 -4.73
C GLU A 25 -3.77 -10.06 -4.51
N ASN A 26 -3.71 -11.38 -4.74
CA ASN A 26 -2.51 -12.21 -4.65
C ASN A 26 -1.47 -11.81 -5.72
N ARG A 27 -1.00 -10.56 -5.63
CA ARG A 27 -0.14 -9.85 -6.56
C ARG A 27 0.93 -9.14 -5.76
N TRP A 28 2.17 -9.36 -6.14
CA TRP A 28 3.29 -8.61 -5.61
C TRP A 28 3.18 -7.16 -6.09
N SER A 29 3.22 -6.21 -5.16
CA SER A 29 3.41 -4.81 -5.46
C SER A 29 4.70 -4.34 -4.81
N TRP A 30 5.45 -3.51 -5.52
CA TRP A 30 6.66 -2.90 -4.97
C TRP A 30 6.25 -1.78 -3.99
N GLY A 31 6.88 -1.75 -2.82
CA GLY A 31 6.64 -0.77 -1.76
C GLY A 31 7.80 -0.68 -0.77
N GLY A 32 8.99 -1.13 -1.20
CA GLY A 32 10.21 -1.00 -0.41
C GLY A 32 10.85 0.39 -0.58
N PRO A 33 11.88 0.71 0.21
CA PRO A 33 12.59 1.98 0.07
C PRO A 33 13.19 2.13 -1.34
N GLU A 34 13.00 3.30 -1.95
CA GLU A 34 13.57 3.64 -3.26
C GLU A 34 15.10 3.56 -3.22
N GLU A 35 15.69 3.04 -4.29
CA GLU A 35 17.13 3.06 -4.56
C GLU A 35 18.05 2.30 -3.58
N THR A 36 17.50 1.46 -2.70
CA THR A 36 18.32 0.66 -1.78
C THR A 36 17.88 -0.80 -1.73
N ARG A 37 18.79 -1.66 -1.30
CA ARG A 37 18.53 -3.09 -1.14
C ARG A 37 18.20 -3.42 0.30
N VAL A 38 17.06 -4.08 0.48
CA VAL A 38 16.69 -4.66 1.77
C VAL A 38 17.59 -5.86 2.06
N ARG A 39 18.27 -5.81 3.21
CA ARG A 39 19.14 -6.88 3.72
C ARG A 39 18.41 -7.77 4.72
N THR A 40 17.57 -7.17 5.55
CA THR A 40 16.87 -7.88 6.64
C THR A 40 15.54 -7.22 6.97
N ILE A 41 14.59 -8.01 7.45
CA ILE A 41 13.28 -7.57 7.92
C ILE A 41 13.01 -8.25 9.26
N ALA A 42 12.59 -7.48 10.26
CA ALA A 42 12.16 -7.99 11.57
C ALA A 42 10.79 -7.41 11.95
N ILE A 43 9.87 -8.27 12.38
CA ILE A 43 8.54 -7.88 12.85
C ILE A 43 8.55 -7.91 14.37
N SER A 44 7.98 -6.90 15.03
CA SER A 44 7.88 -6.88 16.49
C SER A 44 7.00 -8.03 16.99
N PRO A 45 7.46 -8.82 17.99
CA PRO A 45 6.68 -9.93 18.54
C PRO A 45 5.47 -9.47 19.36
N THR A 46 5.44 -8.20 19.80
CA THR A 46 4.36 -7.64 20.62
C THR A 46 3.40 -6.76 19.84
N ASN A 47 3.78 -6.32 18.63
CA ASN A 47 2.93 -5.50 17.78
C ASN A 47 3.30 -5.69 16.30
N ASN A 48 2.54 -6.52 15.58
CA ASN A 48 2.79 -6.83 14.17
C ASN A 48 2.69 -5.62 13.21
N GLN A 49 2.22 -4.46 13.68
CA GLN A 49 2.25 -3.22 12.91
C GLN A 49 3.66 -2.60 12.88
N VAL A 50 4.53 -2.95 13.83
CA VAL A 50 5.90 -2.44 13.88
C VAL A 50 6.84 -3.40 13.15
N ILE A 51 7.43 -2.91 12.07
CA ILE A 51 8.39 -3.65 11.24
C ILE A 51 9.66 -2.81 11.10
N TRP A 52 10.82 -3.45 11.26
CA TRP A 52 12.11 -2.85 10.97
C TRP A 52 12.71 -3.44 9.70
N ILE A 53 13.19 -2.55 8.83
CA ILE A 53 13.81 -2.91 7.55
C ILE A 53 15.25 -2.42 7.59
N GLY A 54 16.21 -3.35 7.59
CA GLY A 54 17.62 -3.03 7.46
C GLY A 54 18.01 -2.98 5.98
N THR A 55 18.54 -1.84 5.55
CA THR A 55 19.01 -1.62 4.18
C THR A 55 20.53 -1.58 4.12
N ILE A 56 21.10 -1.83 2.94
CA ILE A 56 22.57 -1.79 2.78
C ILE A 56 23.07 -0.35 2.83
N GLU A 57 22.42 0.54 2.09
CA GLU A 57 22.93 1.89 1.84
C GLU A 57 22.35 2.95 2.79
N HIS A 58 21.11 2.79 3.28
CA HIS A 58 20.36 3.86 3.94
C HIS A 58 20.01 3.59 5.42
N GLY A 59 20.59 2.56 6.03
CA GLY A 59 20.39 2.25 7.45
C GLY A 59 19.08 1.51 7.75
N ILE A 60 18.43 1.82 8.87
CA ILE A 60 17.26 1.09 9.38
C ILE A 60 16.01 1.97 9.26
N TYR A 61 15.00 1.46 8.55
CA TYR A 61 13.66 2.05 8.49
C TYR A 61 12.75 1.38 9.51
N ARG A 62 11.82 2.17 10.08
CA ARG A 62 10.78 1.68 10.99
C ARG A 62 9.41 2.00 10.41
N LEU A 63 8.60 0.97 10.26
CA LEU A 63 7.19 1.04 9.91
C LEU A 63 6.34 0.90 11.17
N THR A 64 5.15 1.49 11.16
CA THR A 64 4.19 1.43 12.28
C THR A 64 2.77 1.04 11.84
N ASP A 65 2.61 0.65 10.58
CA ASP A 65 1.34 0.28 9.94
C ASP A 65 1.40 -1.08 9.22
N GLY A 66 2.39 -1.91 9.58
CA GLY A 66 2.55 -3.24 8.98
C GLY A 66 2.95 -3.23 7.49
N GLY A 67 3.42 -2.10 6.97
CA GLY A 67 3.76 -1.96 5.55
C GLY A 67 2.54 -1.75 4.64
N HIS A 68 1.45 -1.20 5.18
CA HIS A 68 0.25 -0.88 4.41
C HIS A 68 0.40 0.38 3.55
N ASN A 69 1.18 1.38 3.98
CA ASN A 69 1.41 2.58 3.20
C ASN A 69 2.79 2.56 2.52
N ARG A 70 2.82 3.10 1.29
CA ARG A 70 4.03 3.41 0.53
C ARG A 70 4.52 4.81 0.85
#